data_AF-A0A132NFJ0-F1
#
_entry.id   AF-A0A132NFJ0-F1
#
_cell.length_a   1.000
_cell.length_b   1.000
_cell.length_c   1.000
_cell.angle_alpha   90.00
_cell.angle_beta   90.00
_cell.angle_gamma   90.00
#
_symmetry.space_group_name_H-M   'P 1'
#
loop_
_entity.id
_entity.type
_entity.pdbx_description
1 polymer ?
#
loop_
_entity_poly.entity_id
_entity_poly.type
_entity_poly.pdbx_seq_one_letter_code
_entity_poly.pdbx_strand_id
1 'polypeptide(L)' 'EGGPADLPEQARRVRVVDLGQELKLPHRGGYEHFRPTGEHREIEGRRLAVFRWSDRTEIAE' A
#
# COMPACT_ATOMS: atom_id res chain seq x y z
N GLU A 1 -6.47 -5.13 7.91
CA GLU A 1 -5.85 -4.57 9.14
C GLU A 1 -4.51 -5.26 9.32
N GLY A 2 -3.45 -4.57 9.77
CA GLY A 2 -2.13 -5.18 9.97
C GLY A 2 -0.91 -4.41 9.44
N GLY A 3 -1.11 -3.40 8.58
CA GLY A 3 0.00 -2.57 8.08
C GLY A 3 0.57 -1.62 9.14
N PRO A 4 1.77 -1.06 8.90
CA PRO A 4 2.45 -0.18 9.86
C PRO A 4 1.59 1.06 10.20
N ALA A 5 1.40 1.29 11.49
CA ALA A 5 0.63 2.44 11.99
C ALA A 5 1.27 3.78 11.61
N ASP A 6 2.60 3.79 11.54
CA ASP A 6 3.45 4.95 11.23
C ASP A 6 3.66 5.17 9.72
N LEU A 7 2.88 4.51 8.86
CA LEU A 7 2.95 4.77 7.43
C LEU A 7 2.57 6.25 7.17
N PRO A 8 3.44 7.06 6.51
CA PRO A 8 3.17 8.46 6.23
C PRO A 8 1.83 8.62 5.51
N GLU A 9 1.09 9.70 5.80
CA GLU A 9 -0.21 9.92 5.19
C GLU A 9 -0.14 9.96 3.65
N GLN A 10 0.97 10.50 3.12
CA GLN A 10 1.25 10.55 1.68
C GLN A 10 1.42 9.14 1.09
N ALA A 11 1.92 8.17 1.87
CA ALA A 11 2.06 6.77 1.46
C ALA A 11 0.74 5.98 1.59
N ARG A 12 -0.28 6.52 2.27
CA ARG A 12 -1.63 5.93 2.32
C ARG A 12 -2.43 6.13 1.04
N ARG A 13 -2.03 7.08 0.19
CA ARG A 13 -2.67 7.39 -1.10
C ARG A 13 -1.60 7.64 -2.16
N VAL A 14 -1.26 6.61 -2.92
CA VAL A 14 -0.24 6.68 -3.97
C VAL A 14 -0.85 6.48 -5.35
N ARG A 15 -0.15 6.98 -6.37
CA ARG A 15 -0.45 6.63 -7.77
C ARG A 15 0.38 5.43 -8.14
N VAL A 16 -0.26 4.44 -8.75
CA VAL A 16 0.38 3.23 -9.27
C VAL A 16 0.11 3.12 -10.76
N VAL A 17 1.01 2.46 -11.47
CA VAL A 17 0.86 2.23 -12.92
C VAL A 17 -0.19 1.16 -13.18
N ASP A 18 -0.29 0.16 -12.31
CA ASP A 18 -1.21 -0.96 -12.43
C ASP A 18 -1.89 -1.25 -11.09
N LEU A 19 -3.23 -1.36 -11.09
CA LEU A 19 -4.04 -1.61 -9.88
C LEU A 19 -4.19 -3.10 -9.54
N GLY A 20 -3.78 -3.99 -10.45
CA GLY A 20 -3.81 -5.45 -10.28
C GLY A 20 -2.49 -6.04 -9.79
N GLN A 21 -1.41 -5.25 -9.72
CA GLN A 21 -0.12 -5.72 -9.21
C GLN A 21 0.10 -5.42 -7.72
N GLU A 22 0.95 -6.22 -7.10
CA GLU A 22 1.41 -5.97 -5.73
C GLU A 22 2.18 -4.64 -5.66
N LEU A 23 1.81 -3.81 -4.70
CA LEU A 23 2.45 -2.55 -4.40
C LEU A 23 3.50 -2.76 -3.30
N LYS A 24 4.75 -2.39 -3.59
CA LYS A 24 5.85 -2.38 -2.61
C LYS A 24 6.19 -0.95 -2.24
N LEU A 25 6.03 -0.60 -0.97
CA LEU A 25 6.36 0.73 -0.44
C LEU A 25 7.64 0.67 0.39
N PRO A 26 8.69 1.43 0.03
CA PRO A 26 9.86 1.55 0.88
C PRO A 26 9.48 2.16 2.24
N HIS A 27 9.81 1.46 3.33
CA HIS A 27 9.58 1.95 4.68
C HIS A 27 10.58 1.30 5.66
N ARG A 28 11.22 2.12 6.50
CA ARG A 28 12.14 1.68 7.58
C ARG A 28 13.17 0.63 7.12
N GLY A 29 13.96 0.95 6.09
CA GLY A 29 15.01 0.04 5.60
C GLY A 29 14.48 -1.27 4.99
N GLY A 30 13.22 -1.28 4.56
CA GLY A 30 12.57 -2.45 3.97
C GLY A 30 11.48 -2.05 2.98
N TYR A 31 10.70 -3.03 2.56
CA TYR A 31 9.50 -2.87 1.76
C TYR A 31 8.28 -3.40 2.50
N GLU A 32 7.23 -2.60 2.53
CA GLU A 32 5.89 -3.01 2.92
C GLU A 32 5.15 -3.48 1.66
N HIS A 33 4.61 -4.68 1.70
CA HIS A 33 3.89 -5.27 0.59
C HIS A 33 2.38 -5.10 0.78
N PHE A 34 1.73 -4.65 -0.28
CA PHE A 34 0.29 -4.47 -0.32
C PHE A 34 -0.29 -5.15 -1.55
N ARG A 35 -1.31 -5.97 -1.34
CA ARG A 35 -2.02 -6.66 -2.43
C ARG A 35 -3.34 -5.98 -2.74
N PRO A 36 -3.72 -5.90 -4.02
CA PRO A 36 -5.03 -5.40 -4.39
C PRO A 36 -6.10 -6.35 -3.87
N THR A 37 -7.18 -5.80 -3.30
CA THR A 37 -8.30 -6.63 -2.84
C THR A 37 -9.41 -6.77 -3.88
N GLY A 38 -9.32 -6.04 -5.00
CA GLY A 38 -10.40 -5.88 -5.99
C GLY A 38 -11.51 -4.94 -5.53
N GLU A 39 -11.51 -4.56 -4.25
CA GLU A 39 -12.46 -3.60 -3.70
C GLU A 39 -12.07 -2.17 -4.07
N HIS A 40 -13.06 -1.30 -4.12
CA HIS A 40 -12.88 0.11 -4.37
C HIS A 40 -13.63 0.90 -3.32
N ARG A 41 -13.09 2.05 -2.94
CA ARG A 41 -13.73 2.96 -1.99
C ARG A 41 -13.81 4.36 -2.58
N GLU A 42 -14.95 5.01 -2.39
CA GLU A 42 -15.10 6.41 -2.72
C GLU A 42 -14.51 7.28 -1.61
N ILE A 43 -13.53 8.10 -1.98
CA ILE A 43 -12.86 9.04 -1.10
C ILE A 43 -12.79 10.37 -1.84
N GLU A 44 -13.36 11.43 -1.25
CA GLU A 44 -13.35 12.78 -1.83
C GLU A 44 -13.88 12.83 -3.28
N GLY A 45 -14.94 12.06 -3.56
CA GLY A 45 -15.56 11.98 -4.88
C GLY A 45 -14.74 11.19 -5.91
N ARG A 46 -13.69 10.48 -5.50
CA ARG A 46 -12.86 9.62 -6.36
C ARG A 46 -12.96 8.17 -5.94
N ARG A 47 -13.08 7.28 -6.93
CA ARG A 47 -13.03 5.84 -6.72
C ARG A 47 -11.57 5.38 -6.65
N LEU A 48 -11.13 4.95 -5.48
CA LEU A 48 -9.77 4.47 -5.24
C LEU A 48 -9.79 2.96 -5.01
N ALA A 49 -8.85 2.22 -5.61
CA ALA A 49 -8.68 0.80 -5.34
C ALA A 49 -8.13 0.60 -3.92
N VAL A 50 -8.67 -0.41 -3.22
CA VAL A 50 -8.23 -0.74 -1.86
C VAL A 50 -7.10 -1.76 -1.95
N PHE A 51 -6.00 -1.41 -1.29
CA PHE A 51 -4.85 -2.26 -1.11
C PHE A 51 -4.77 -2.70 0.35
N ARG A 52 -4.49 -3.98 0.57
CA ARG A 52 -4.34 -4.56 1.90
C ARG A 52 -2.90 -4.96 2.10
N TRP A 53 -2.33 -4.51 3.23
CA TRP A 53 -1.01 -4.94 3.66
C TRP A 53 -0.97 -6.47 3.82
N SER A 54 0.08 -7.11 3.32
CA SER A 54 0.29 -8.56 3.39
C SER A 54 1.52 -8.95 4.21
N ASP A 55 2.66 -8.32 3.95
CA ASP A 55 3.95 -8.70 4.52
C ASP A 55 4.96 -7.56 4.44
N ARG A 56 6.11 -7.72 5.13
CA ARG A 56 7.24 -6.79 5.10
C ARG A 56 8.51 -7.58 4.80
N THR A 57 9.31 -7.06 3.89
CA THR A 57 10.67 -7.54 3.62
C THR A 57 11.69 -6.53 4.15
N GLU A 58 12.61 -6.97 5.00
CA GLU A 58 13.74 -6.14 5.44
C GLU A 58 14.87 -6.23 4.41
N ILE A 59 15.47 -5.09 4.05
CA ILE A 59 16.71 -5.10 3.26
C ILE A 59 17.83 -5.33 4.27
N ALA A 60 18.39 -6.54 4.30
CA ALA A 60 19.62 -6.77 5.03
C ALA A 60 20.75 -5.99 4.34
N GLU A 61 21.39 -5.10 5.10
CA GLU A 61 22.62 -4.41 4.71
C GLU A 61 23.83 -5.36 4.78
#